data_AF-A0A9P7KDQ6-F1
#
_entry.id   AF-A0A9P7KDQ6-F1
#
_cell.length_a   1.000
_cell.length_b   1.000
_cell.length_c   1.000
_cell.angle_alpha   90.00
_cell.angle_beta   90.00
_cell.angle_gamma   90.00
#
_symmetry.space_group_name_H-M   'P 1'
#
loop_
_entity.id
_entity.type
_entity.pdbx_description
1 polymer ?
#
loop_
_entity_poly.entity_id
_entity_poly.type
_entity_poly.pdbx_seq_one_letter_code
_entity_poly.pdbx_strand_id
1 'polypeptide(L)'
;METFKDDGREGGTIVVLGGKVLVIDVEFFVSREDPLKPIITVSSVKTQYAITDSEGASNSGGSTSLDAFLRTSIENFCVEVHKPEDVRNLEHAARLGGSILDHLRYLVMLDRLAARKVKEGDGLKWFLDLDELGPIVEAFAKNEAEMVASSLALAHAPLDIFLLRSHALPLPYLTSPSISFLVYLSPLAYLTLLRRPAGPTAIQDDQKLPQFDISLATLRRNISSIPQGVALVTLSLNAAHSGQVFPATMAMPTFTARPTFPLVPQGSDLEHVFPKTVGQSNSITLSGDPGQYTWMLDFTNGGKNLGIVMSQSRMREIELVVNPLGGIDTLNTVTMMSFGTGSWVDLLLNSEASVSPERYTALYVVREQCWLNEILSGCQWFAEGLTNTKDELPDEKPATEEELQAVLDGLF
;
A
#
# COMPACT_ATOMS: atom_id res chain seq x y z
N MET A 1 0.75 20.00 -11.70
CA MET A 1 1.73 20.95 -11.16
C MET A 1 2.20 21.81 -12.30
N GLU A 2 2.29 23.10 -12.05
CA GLU A 2 2.93 24.06 -12.93
C GLU A 2 4.42 24.02 -12.66
N THR A 3 5.24 24.10 -13.72
CA THR A 3 6.69 24.04 -13.60
C THR A 3 7.26 25.39 -13.96
N PHE A 4 7.98 25.98 -13.02
CA PHE A 4 8.69 27.25 -13.22
C PHE A 4 10.18 26.96 -13.14
N LYS A 5 10.93 27.49 -14.11
CA LYS A 5 12.38 27.48 -14.08
C LYS A 5 12.82 28.86 -13.61
N ASP A 6 13.58 28.90 -12.53
CA ASP A 6 14.27 30.09 -12.08
C ASP A 6 15.77 29.89 -12.26
N ASP A 7 16.41 30.86 -12.93
CA ASP A 7 17.85 30.84 -13.13
C ASP A 7 18.48 31.39 -11.83
N GLY A 8 18.93 30.47 -10.98
CA GLY A 8 19.50 30.79 -9.68
C GLY A 8 20.78 31.61 -9.77
N ARG A 9 21.15 32.22 -8.65
CA ARG A 9 22.45 32.89 -8.52
C ARG A 9 23.56 31.82 -8.52
N GLU A 10 24.66 32.07 -9.22
CA GLU A 10 25.86 31.20 -9.30
C GLU A 10 25.71 29.91 -10.15
N GLY A 11 24.94 29.94 -11.23
CA GLY A 11 24.92 28.83 -12.22
C GLY A 11 24.14 27.59 -11.78
N GLY A 12 23.49 27.65 -10.62
CA GLY A 12 22.42 26.73 -10.24
C GLY A 12 21.13 27.03 -11.01
N THR A 13 20.39 25.99 -11.37
CA THR A 13 19.04 26.11 -11.93
C THR A 13 18.06 25.60 -10.90
N ILE A 14 17.10 26.45 -10.50
CA ILE A 14 16.03 26.05 -9.60
C ILE A 14 14.80 25.71 -10.45
N VAL A 15 14.26 24.53 -10.24
CA VAL A 15 13.00 24.09 -10.84
C VAL A 15 11.95 24.02 -9.73
N VAL A 16 11.00 24.94 -9.80
CA VAL A 16 9.87 25.01 -8.86
C VAL A 16 8.69 24.25 -9.47
N LEU A 17 8.19 23.25 -8.77
CA LEU A 17 6.99 22.49 -9.11
C LEU A 17 5.86 22.97 -8.20
N GLY A 18 5.04 23.88 -8.71
CA GLY A 18 3.90 24.46 -8.01
C GLY A 18 2.64 23.62 -8.14
N GLY A 19 2.14 23.08 -7.03
CA GLY A 19 0.78 22.59 -6.85
C GLY A 19 -0.13 23.65 -6.23
N LYS A 20 -1.36 23.29 -5.90
CA LYS A 20 -2.29 24.21 -5.20
C LYS A 20 -1.94 24.34 -3.72
N VAL A 21 -1.51 23.25 -3.10
CA VAL A 21 -1.18 23.16 -1.68
C VAL A 21 0.30 22.79 -1.50
N LEU A 22 0.85 21.93 -2.35
CA LEU A 22 2.24 21.50 -2.30
C LEU A 22 3.09 22.24 -3.33
N VAL A 23 4.22 22.80 -2.90
CA VAL A 23 5.28 23.32 -3.78
C VAL A 23 6.55 22.52 -3.55
N ILE A 24 7.25 22.14 -4.62
CA ILE A 24 8.53 21.41 -4.54
C ILE A 24 9.59 22.22 -5.28
N ASP A 25 10.59 22.70 -4.56
CA ASP A 25 11.74 23.39 -5.13
C ASP A 25 12.87 22.38 -5.30
N VAL A 26 13.33 22.18 -6.53
CA VAL A 26 14.47 21.32 -6.86
C VAL A 26 15.59 22.18 -7.38
N GLU A 27 16.69 22.23 -6.63
CA GLU A 27 17.88 22.98 -7.00
C GLU A 27 18.89 22.03 -7.66
N PHE A 28 19.24 22.35 -8.91
CA PHE A 28 20.24 21.64 -9.68
C PHE A 28 21.52 22.47 -9.76
N PHE A 29 22.65 21.82 -9.52
CA PHE A 29 23.96 22.37 -9.76
C PHE A 29 24.55 21.75 -11.02
N VAL A 30 24.91 22.60 -11.99
CA VAL A 30 25.52 22.17 -13.25
C VAL A 30 27.02 22.39 -13.16
N SER A 31 27.77 21.31 -12.92
CA SER A 31 29.23 21.35 -13.01
C SER A 31 29.64 21.39 -14.49
N ARG A 32 30.41 22.41 -14.87
CA ARG A 32 30.96 22.60 -16.22
C ARG A 32 32.47 22.42 -16.27
N GLU A 33 33.03 21.60 -15.38
CA GLU A 33 34.47 21.29 -15.36
C GLU A 33 34.95 20.73 -16.71
N ASP A 34 34.13 19.90 -17.38
CA ASP A 34 34.30 19.53 -18.78
C ASP A 34 33.19 20.21 -19.62
N PRO A 35 33.54 21.17 -20.51
CA PRO A 35 32.56 21.86 -21.35
C PRO A 35 31.85 20.93 -22.34
N LEU A 36 32.40 19.75 -22.64
CA LEU A 36 31.80 18.77 -23.54
C LEU A 36 30.88 17.79 -22.80
N LYS A 37 30.96 17.71 -21.47
CA LYS A 37 30.18 16.79 -20.63
C LYS A 37 29.76 17.48 -19.33
N PRO A 38 28.83 18.44 -19.38
CA PRO A 38 28.31 19.04 -18.16
C PRO A 38 27.63 17.97 -17.30
N ILE A 39 27.91 17.97 -16.00
CA ILE A 39 27.32 17.03 -15.03
C ILE A 39 26.28 17.78 -14.22
N ILE A 40 25.05 17.28 -14.25
CA ILE A 40 23.97 17.82 -13.42
C ILE A 40 23.91 17.03 -12.12
N THR A 41 23.97 17.74 -11.00
CA THR A 41 23.82 17.19 -9.65
C THR A 41 22.68 17.89 -8.93
N VAL A 42 22.05 17.21 -7.98
CA VAL A 42 20.96 17.78 -7.18
C VAL A 42 21.57 18.34 -5.89
N SER A 43 21.53 19.65 -5.70
CA SER A 43 22.10 20.28 -4.49
C SER A 43 21.12 20.21 -3.32
N SER A 44 19.84 20.52 -3.57
CA SER A 44 18.80 20.48 -2.56
C SER A 44 17.42 20.23 -3.18
N VAL A 45 16.53 19.61 -2.40
CA VAL A 45 15.09 19.53 -2.67
C VAL A 45 14.39 20.04 -1.43
N LYS A 46 13.41 20.92 -1.60
CA LYS A 46 12.60 21.46 -0.51
C LYS A 46 11.13 21.38 -0.85
N THR A 47 10.35 20.78 0.02
CA THR A 47 8.90 20.81 -0.05
C THR A 47 8.37 21.96 0.81
N GLN A 48 7.34 22.64 0.34
CA GLN A 48 6.67 23.71 1.07
C GLN A 48 5.16 23.54 0.94
N TYR A 49 4.42 23.85 2.00
CA TYR A 49 2.98 23.80 1.99
C TYR A 49 2.40 25.22 2.01
N ALA A 50 1.52 25.52 1.06
CA ALA A 50 0.79 26.77 1.02
C ALA A 50 -0.33 26.74 2.08
N ILE A 51 -0.11 27.42 3.21
CA ILE A 51 -1.15 27.65 4.22
C ILE A 51 -2.00 28.84 3.74
N THR A 52 -3.30 28.65 3.50
CA THR A 52 -4.21 29.75 3.13
C THR A 52 -4.77 30.52 4.32
N ASP A 53 -4.64 29.98 5.55
CA ASP A 53 -5.33 30.51 6.72
C ASP A 53 -4.35 31.05 7.77
N SER A 54 -3.80 32.23 7.53
CA SER A 54 -3.46 33.24 8.56
C SER A 54 -2.93 34.50 7.87
N GLU A 55 -3.39 35.67 8.30
CA GLU A 55 -2.84 36.97 7.91
C GLU A 55 -1.35 37.02 8.28
N GLY A 56 -0.51 36.68 7.31
CA GLY A 56 0.91 36.42 7.51
C GLY A 56 1.27 35.08 6.87
N ALA A 57 1.54 35.09 5.56
CA ALA A 57 2.03 33.94 4.82
C ALA A 57 3.36 33.45 5.42
N SER A 58 3.26 32.58 6.43
CA SER A 58 4.36 31.81 6.96
C SER A 58 4.23 30.42 6.37
N ASN A 59 5.14 30.08 5.45
CA ASN A 59 5.21 28.74 4.89
C ASN A 59 5.50 27.79 6.07
N SER A 60 4.60 26.84 6.38
CA SER A 60 4.96 25.77 7.31
C SER A 60 6.08 24.96 6.67
N GLY A 61 7.12 24.70 7.47
CA GLY A 61 8.28 23.93 7.02
C GLY A 61 7.84 22.58 6.44
N GLY A 62 8.38 22.24 5.27
CA GLY A 62 8.13 20.96 4.62
C GLY A 62 8.68 19.76 5.37
N SER A 63 8.40 18.59 4.82
CA SER A 63 8.88 17.31 5.32
C SER A 63 10.35 17.09 4.96
N THR A 64 11.25 17.18 5.94
CA THR A 64 12.68 16.91 5.72
C THR A 64 12.95 15.48 5.23
N SER A 65 12.12 14.51 5.63
CA SER A 65 12.19 13.12 5.19
C SER A 65 11.73 12.93 3.75
N LEU A 66 10.65 13.58 3.34
CA LEU A 66 10.21 13.59 1.94
C LEU A 66 11.23 14.29 1.05
N ASP A 67 11.81 15.39 1.52
CA ASP A 67 12.86 16.15 0.83
C ASP A 67 14.09 15.27 0.56
N ALA A 68 14.56 14.56 1.58
CA ALA A 68 15.68 13.63 1.45
C ALA A 68 15.37 12.47 0.49
N PHE A 69 14.14 11.95 0.51
CA PHE A 69 13.68 10.89 -0.38
C PHE A 69 13.64 11.35 -1.85
N LEU A 70 13.02 12.49 -2.12
CA LEU A 70 12.92 13.06 -3.46
C LEU A 70 14.31 13.42 -3.99
N ARG A 71 15.16 14.03 -3.16
CA ARG A 71 16.57 14.30 -3.49
C ARG A 71 17.28 13.03 -3.91
N THR A 72 17.25 11.99 -3.09
CA THR A 72 17.95 10.73 -3.36
C THR A 72 17.44 10.08 -4.64
N SER A 73 16.13 10.11 -4.88
CA SER A 73 15.51 9.53 -6.07
C SER A 73 15.94 10.26 -7.34
N ILE A 74 15.91 11.60 -7.34
CA ILE A 74 16.33 12.43 -8.49
C ILE A 74 17.84 12.34 -8.70
N GLU A 75 18.63 12.37 -7.63
CA GLU A 75 20.09 12.25 -7.68
C GLU A 75 20.51 10.91 -8.29
N ASN A 76 19.90 9.80 -7.88
CA ASN A 76 20.17 8.48 -8.46
C ASN A 76 19.90 8.44 -9.97
N PHE A 77 18.82 9.09 -10.43
CA PHE A 77 18.54 9.22 -11.86
C PHE A 77 19.59 10.08 -12.57
N CYS A 78 19.94 11.24 -12.03
CA CYS A 78 20.98 12.11 -12.59
C CYS A 78 22.31 11.36 -12.69
N VAL A 79 22.74 10.68 -11.64
CA VAL A 79 23.98 9.90 -11.62
C VAL A 79 23.97 8.80 -12.69
N GLU A 80 22.86 8.07 -12.85
CA GLU A 80 22.76 7.01 -13.87
C GLU A 80 22.81 7.56 -15.29
N VAL A 81 22.12 8.67 -15.57
CA VAL A 81 22.04 9.27 -16.91
C VAL A 81 23.39 9.85 -17.37
N HIS A 82 24.19 10.38 -16.44
CA HIS A 82 25.51 10.97 -16.74
C HIS A 82 26.66 9.95 -16.77
N LYS A 83 26.39 8.65 -16.57
CA LYS A 83 27.40 7.61 -16.77
C LYS A 83 27.90 7.60 -18.23
N PRO A 84 29.18 7.24 -18.47
CA PRO A 84 29.71 7.09 -19.82
C PRO A 84 28.93 6.01 -20.59
N GLU A 85 28.81 6.16 -21.90
CA GLU A 85 27.97 5.29 -22.74
C GLU A 85 28.33 3.81 -22.63
N ASP A 86 29.60 3.50 -22.40
CA ASP A 86 30.11 2.14 -22.23
C ASP A 86 29.60 1.43 -20.96
N VAL A 87 29.18 2.20 -19.95
CA VAL A 87 28.74 1.68 -18.63
C VAL A 87 27.28 2.01 -18.35
N ARG A 88 26.68 2.95 -19.10
CA ARG A 88 25.33 3.45 -18.86
C ARG A 88 24.28 2.40 -19.20
N ASN A 89 23.48 2.04 -18.21
CA ASN A 89 22.32 1.19 -18.44
C ASN A 89 21.09 2.07 -18.73
N LEU A 90 20.74 2.18 -20.01
CA LEU A 90 19.59 2.96 -20.48
C LEU A 90 18.26 2.48 -19.88
N GLU A 91 18.10 1.17 -19.69
CA GLU A 91 16.88 0.60 -19.13
C GLU A 91 16.75 0.95 -17.65
N HIS A 92 17.86 0.88 -16.89
CA HIS A 92 17.88 1.28 -15.49
C HIS A 92 17.56 2.77 -15.32
N ALA A 93 18.16 3.63 -16.16
CA ALA A 93 17.87 5.06 -16.17
C ALA A 93 16.38 5.34 -16.48
N ALA A 94 15.80 4.66 -17.47
CA ALA A 94 14.39 4.79 -17.80
C ALA A 94 13.47 4.34 -16.64
N ARG A 95 13.82 3.25 -15.94
CA ARG A 95 13.09 2.77 -14.76
C ARG A 95 13.15 3.78 -13.61
N LEU A 96 14.31 4.38 -13.34
CA LEU A 96 14.45 5.43 -12.33
C LEU A 96 13.61 6.66 -12.68
N GLY A 97 13.65 7.11 -13.93
CA GLY A 97 12.81 8.21 -14.42
C GLY A 97 11.31 7.92 -14.30
N GLY A 98 10.89 6.70 -14.63
CA GLY A 98 9.51 6.24 -14.43
C GLY A 98 9.10 6.27 -12.96
N SER A 99 9.97 5.82 -12.05
CA SER A 99 9.71 5.85 -10.61
C SER A 99 9.53 7.29 -10.09
N ILE A 100 10.38 8.22 -10.51
CA ILE A 100 10.24 9.65 -10.14
C ILE A 100 8.92 10.21 -10.66
N LEU A 101 8.56 9.90 -11.90
CA LEU A 101 7.30 10.35 -12.48
C LEU A 101 6.09 9.83 -11.69
N ASP A 102 6.12 8.56 -11.25
CA ASP A 102 5.05 7.97 -10.46
C ASP A 102 4.98 8.58 -9.05
N HIS A 103 6.13 8.89 -8.42
CA HIS A 103 6.16 9.65 -7.16
C HIS A 103 5.54 11.04 -7.31
N LEU A 104 5.89 11.78 -8.36
CA LEU A 104 5.33 13.10 -8.63
C LEU A 104 3.83 13.02 -8.97
N ARG A 105 3.39 12.00 -9.72
CA ARG A 105 1.96 11.76 -9.99
C ARG A 105 1.17 11.52 -8.70
N TYR A 106 1.73 10.73 -7.79
CA TYR A 106 1.13 10.48 -6.49
C TYR A 106 1.02 11.76 -5.65
N LEU A 107 2.08 12.57 -5.59
CA LEU A 107 2.06 13.87 -4.91
C LEU A 107 1.04 14.84 -5.53
N VAL A 108 0.90 14.86 -6.86
CA VAL A 108 -0.12 15.65 -7.55
C VAL A 108 -1.54 15.16 -7.22
N MET A 109 -1.74 13.85 -7.07
CA MET A 109 -3.01 13.29 -6.63
C MET A 109 -3.34 13.74 -5.21
N LEU A 110 -2.38 13.67 -4.28
CA LEU A 110 -2.53 14.19 -2.91
C LEU A 110 -2.81 15.70 -2.90
N ASP A 111 -2.11 16.48 -3.73
CA ASP A 111 -2.34 17.93 -3.86
C ASP A 111 -3.77 18.25 -4.29
N ARG A 112 -4.33 17.47 -5.22
CA ARG A 112 -5.74 17.61 -5.63
C ARG A 112 -6.71 17.27 -4.50
N LEU A 113 -6.41 16.27 -3.68
CA LEU A 113 -7.23 15.89 -2.53
C LEU A 113 -7.15 16.92 -1.40
N ALA A 114 -5.94 17.40 -1.11
CA ALA A 114 -5.70 18.48 -0.17
C ALA A 114 -6.47 19.72 -0.60
N ALA A 115 -6.35 20.16 -1.86
CA ALA A 115 -7.04 21.34 -2.38
C ALA A 115 -8.57 21.26 -2.29
N ARG A 116 -9.16 20.06 -2.34
CA ARG A 116 -10.61 19.88 -2.12
C ARG A 116 -10.99 20.10 -0.65
N LYS A 117 -10.15 19.64 0.27
CA LYS A 117 -10.33 19.74 1.73
C LYS A 117 -9.78 21.01 2.37
N VAL A 118 -9.04 21.85 1.65
CA VAL A 118 -8.59 23.16 2.18
C VAL A 118 -9.78 24.00 2.68
N LYS A 119 -10.96 23.85 2.07
CA LYS A 119 -12.20 24.51 2.55
C LYS A 119 -12.65 24.07 3.95
N GLU A 120 -12.17 22.94 4.43
CA GLU A 120 -12.50 22.33 5.73
C GLU A 120 -11.32 22.38 6.72
N GLY A 121 -10.20 23.01 6.36
CA GLY A 121 -9.00 23.13 7.21
C GLY A 121 -8.14 21.87 7.36
N ASP A 122 -8.57 20.73 6.80
CA ASP A 122 -7.94 19.41 7.00
C ASP A 122 -7.02 18.97 5.83
N GLY A 123 -6.80 19.84 4.84
CA GLY A 123 -6.05 19.51 3.63
C GLY A 123 -4.57 19.17 3.88
N LEU A 124 -3.95 19.75 4.90
CA LEU A 124 -2.53 19.55 5.22
C LEU A 124 -2.24 18.15 5.80
N LYS A 125 -3.24 17.48 6.39
CA LYS A 125 -3.05 16.12 6.92
C LYS A 125 -2.64 15.13 5.84
N TRP A 126 -3.00 15.35 4.57
CA TRP A 126 -2.55 14.46 3.49
C TRP A 126 -1.03 14.39 3.32
N PHE A 127 -0.29 15.37 3.84
CA PHE A 127 1.17 15.42 3.76
C PHE A 127 1.85 15.28 5.13
N LEU A 128 1.30 15.91 6.17
CA LEU A 128 1.91 15.91 7.51
C LEU A 128 1.67 14.63 8.31
N ASP A 129 0.57 13.92 8.04
CA ASP A 129 0.15 12.75 8.81
C ASP A 129 1.19 11.62 8.79
N LEU A 130 1.92 11.46 7.67
CA LEU A 130 3.01 10.49 7.57
C LEU A 130 4.26 10.89 8.36
N ASP A 131 4.55 12.18 8.44
CA ASP A 131 5.67 12.70 9.23
C ASP A 131 5.39 12.66 10.72
N GLU A 132 4.13 12.81 11.12
CA GLU A 132 3.69 12.62 12.50
C GLU A 132 3.69 11.13 12.88
N LEU A 133 3.21 10.27 11.98
CA LEU A 133 3.13 8.83 12.21
C LEU A 133 4.52 8.17 12.27
N GLY A 134 5.47 8.60 11.43
CA GLY A 134 6.81 8.01 11.33
C GLY A 134 7.52 7.86 12.69
N PRO A 135 7.75 8.94 13.45
CA PRO A 135 8.38 8.90 14.77
C PRO A 135 7.61 8.04 15.79
N ILE A 136 6.28 8.02 15.72
CA ILE A 136 5.44 7.23 16.64
C ILE A 136 5.68 5.74 16.40
N VAL A 137 5.62 5.28 15.15
CA VAL A 137 5.80 3.85 14.82
C VAL A 137 7.28 3.44 14.96
N GLU A 138 8.24 4.33 14.66
CA GLU A 138 9.66 4.07 14.91
C GLU A 138 9.97 3.95 16.41
N ALA A 139 9.38 4.80 17.26
CA ALA A 139 9.53 4.69 18.72
C ALA A 139 8.91 3.40 19.26
N PHE A 140 7.76 2.99 18.72
CA PHE A 140 7.16 1.70 19.05
C PHE A 140 8.06 0.53 18.66
N ALA A 141 8.59 0.52 17.42
CA ALA A 141 9.52 -0.49 16.95
C ALA A 141 10.80 -0.55 17.79
N LYS A 142 11.27 0.61 18.28
CA LYS A 142 12.40 0.69 19.21
C LYS A 142 12.10 0.00 20.54
N ASN A 143 10.96 0.30 21.17
CA ASN A 143 10.58 -0.33 22.44
C ASN A 143 10.45 -1.85 22.29
N GLU A 144 9.84 -2.32 21.21
CA GLU A 144 9.74 -3.76 20.91
C GLU A 144 11.13 -4.39 20.68
N ALA A 145 12.01 -3.73 19.94
CA ALA A 145 13.38 -4.20 19.73
C ALA A 145 14.18 -4.31 21.04
N GLU A 146 14.10 -3.32 21.93
CA GLU A 146 14.75 -3.36 23.23
C GLU A 146 14.23 -4.50 24.12
N MET A 147 12.92 -4.77 24.07
CA MET A 147 12.32 -5.91 24.77
C MET A 147 12.76 -7.25 24.18
N VAL A 148 12.89 -7.37 22.85
CA VAL A 148 13.43 -8.57 22.21
C VAL A 148 14.90 -8.78 22.61
N ALA A 149 15.73 -7.73 22.53
CA ALA A 149 17.14 -7.79 22.88
C ALA A 149 17.35 -8.22 24.35
N SER A 150 16.60 -7.61 25.27
CA SER A 150 16.64 -7.97 26.70
C SER A 150 16.15 -9.39 26.97
N SER A 151 15.10 -9.87 26.28
CA SER A 151 14.61 -11.25 26.41
C SER A 151 15.63 -12.30 25.96
N LEU A 152 16.52 -11.95 25.02
CA LEU A 152 17.57 -12.81 24.48
C LEU A 152 18.94 -12.58 25.13
N ALA A 153 19.04 -11.63 26.08
CA ALA A 153 20.31 -11.17 26.66
C ALA A 153 21.36 -10.74 25.61
N LEU A 154 20.89 -10.11 24.54
CA LEU A 154 21.74 -9.56 23.46
C LEU A 154 21.82 -8.04 23.57
N ALA A 155 22.91 -7.46 23.04
CA ALA A 155 23.05 -6.01 22.96
C ALA A 155 22.11 -5.36 21.92
N HIS A 156 21.78 -6.10 20.86
CA HIS A 156 20.92 -5.66 19.76
C HIS A 156 19.90 -6.75 19.44
N ALA A 157 18.70 -6.37 19.02
CA ALA A 157 17.70 -7.34 18.59
C ALA A 157 18.03 -7.90 17.20
N PRO A 158 18.01 -9.23 17.02
CA PRO A 158 18.09 -9.83 15.69
C PRO A 158 16.86 -9.44 14.87
N LEU A 159 17.06 -8.87 13.68
CA LEU A 159 15.97 -8.39 12.83
C LEU A 159 15.00 -9.50 12.40
N ASP A 160 15.48 -10.72 12.20
CA ASP A 160 14.66 -11.88 11.86
C ASP A 160 13.69 -12.27 12.99
N ILE A 161 14.17 -12.30 14.23
CA ILE A 161 13.34 -12.54 15.41
C ILE A 161 12.36 -11.40 15.61
N PHE A 162 12.80 -10.16 15.43
CA PHE A 162 11.92 -9.00 15.48
C PHE A 162 10.77 -9.14 14.49
N LEU A 163 11.04 -9.44 13.21
CA LEU A 163 10.01 -9.59 12.17
C LEU A 163 9.09 -10.80 12.38
N LEU A 164 9.58 -11.88 13.01
CA LEU A 164 8.75 -13.03 13.35
C LEU A 164 7.82 -12.79 14.54
N ARG A 165 8.17 -11.84 15.43
CA ARG A 165 7.44 -11.55 16.67
C ARG A 165 6.59 -10.29 16.59
N SER A 166 7.06 -9.28 15.87
CA SER A 166 6.42 -7.98 15.68
C SER A 166 5.85 -7.90 14.26
N HIS A 167 4.69 -7.24 14.11
CA HIS A 167 3.86 -7.40 12.91
C HIS A 167 4.40 -6.70 11.65
N ALA A 168 5.32 -5.74 11.77
CA ALA A 168 6.16 -5.23 10.68
C ALA A 168 7.13 -4.15 11.19
N LEU A 169 8.25 -3.94 10.50
CA LEU A 169 9.13 -2.79 10.71
C LEU A 169 8.71 -1.62 9.80
N PRO A 170 8.33 -0.44 10.33
CA PRO A 170 8.05 0.74 9.51
C PRO A 170 9.32 1.27 8.84
N LEU A 171 9.20 1.60 7.56
CA LEU A 171 10.23 2.23 6.73
C LEU A 171 9.56 3.38 5.94
N PRO A 172 9.40 4.56 6.57
CA PRO A 172 8.85 5.74 5.91
C PRO A 172 9.71 6.14 4.71
N TYR A 173 9.05 6.53 3.60
CA TYR A 173 9.72 7.07 2.42
C TYR A 173 10.79 6.14 1.82
N LEU A 174 10.53 4.82 1.82
CA LEU A 174 11.48 3.84 1.29
C LEU A 174 11.39 3.72 -0.24
N THR A 175 10.21 3.38 -0.75
CA THR A 175 9.99 3.10 -2.18
C THR A 175 9.09 4.12 -2.88
N SER A 176 8.30 4.84 -2.10
CA SER A 176 7.27 5.78 -2.53
C SER A 176 7.17 6.91 -1.52
N PRO A 177 6.55 8.04 -1.87
CA PRO A 177 6.19 9.12 -0.93
C PRO A 177 5.03 8.69 0.00
N SER A 178 5.19 7.55 0.66
CA SER A 178 4.26 6.95 1.61
C SER A 178 5.02 6.08 2.63
N ILE A 179 4.31 5.41 3.53
CA ILE A 179 4.93 4.47 4.48
C ILE A 179 5.01 3.06 3.90
N SER A 180 6.21 2.47 3.96
CA SER A 180 6.43 1.06 3.65
C SER A 180 6.68 0.28 4.94
N PHE A 181 6.35 -1.00 4.93
CA PHE A 181 6.47 -1.92 6.05
C PHE A 181 7.26 -3.14 5.58
N LEU A 182 8.34 -3.45 6.28
CA LEU A 182 9.04 -4.71 6.11
C LEU A 182 8.36 -5.77 6.97
N VAL A 183 7.75 -6.76 6.31
CA VAL A 183 6.97 -7.81 6.96
C VAL A 183 7.76 -9.10 7.08
N TYR A 184 8.61 -9.41 6.10
CA TYR A 184 9.36 -10.65 6.09
C TYR A 184 10.71 -10.53 5.38
N LEU A 185 11.70 -11.21 5.93
CA LEU A 185 13.00 -11.46 5.32
C LEU A 185 13.26 -12.97 5.31
N SER A 186 13.60 -13.49 4.14
CA SER A 186 14.11 -14.86 4.01
C SER A 186 15.47 -14.98 4.71
N PRO A 187 15.82 -16.16 5.23
CA PRO A 187 17.13 -16.39 5.86
C PRO A 187 18.30 -16.00 4.95
N LEU A 188 18.19 -16.24 3.64
CA LEU A 188 19.20 -15.88 2.66
C LEU A 188 19.34 -14.35 2.54
N ALA A 189 18.22 -13.63 2.43
CA ALA A 189 18.23 -12.16 2.35
C ALA A 189 18.79 -11.54 3.63
N TYR A 190 18.38 -12.05 4.79
CA TYR A 190 18.88 -11.61 6.10
C TYR A 190 20.40 -11.83 6.23
N LEU A 191 20.91 -13.03 5.95
CA LEU A 191 22.36 -13.31 6.01
C LEU A 191 23.16 -12.49 4.98
N THR A 192 22.58 -12.22 3.81
CA THR A 192 23.21 -11.38 2.78
C THR A 192 23.35 -9.93 3.27
N LEU A 193 22.31 -9.42 3.95
CA LEU A 193 22.36 -8.09 4.58
C LEU A 193 23.37 -8.04 5.73
N LEU A 194 23.39 -9.08 6.58
CA LEU A 194 24.30 -9.16 7.73
C LEU A 194 25.78 -9.22 7.30
N ARG A 195 26.08 -9.87 6.17
CA ARG A 195 27.45 -9.96 5.64
C ARG A 195 27.90 -8.70 4.89
N ARG A 196 26.97 -7.78 4.60
CA ARG A 196 27.30 -6.58 3.83
C ARG A 196 28.00 -5.58 4.77
N PRO A 197 29.14 -5.01 4.37
CA PRO A 197 29.83 -4.06 5.23
C PRO A 197 28.93 -2.86 5.50
N ALA A 198 28.76 -2.52 6.78
CA ALA A 198 28.16 -1.27 7.18
C ALA A 198 28.98 -0.14 6.53
N GLY A 199 28.33 0.71 5.74
CA GLY A 199 29.01 1.80 5.06
C GLY A 199 29.68 2.76 6.06
N PRO A 200 30.58 3.65 5.59
CA PRO A 200 31.32 4.59 6.44
C PRO A 200 30.44 5.59 7.23
N THR A 201 29.14 5.64 6.95
CA THR A 201 28.13 6.42 7.70
C THR A 201 27.54 5.70 8.91
N ALA A 202 27.99 4.49 9.25
CA ALA A 202 27.50 3.73 10.42
C ALA A 202 28.02 4.24 11.78
N ILE A 203 28.73 5.37 11.80
CA ILE A 203 29.10 6.06 13.04
C ILE A 203 28.04 7.14 13.29
N GLN A 204 26.91 6.75 13.86
CA GLN A 204 26.19 7.62 14.79
C GLN A 204 25.15 6.82 15.57
N ASP A 205 25.36 6.82 16.89
CA ASP A 205 24.39 6.53 17.94
C ASP A 205 23.17 7.46 17.82
N ASP A 206 22.33 7.25 16.80
CA ASP A 206 20.99 7.82 16.85
C ASP A 206 20.18 6.98 17.85
N GLN A 207 20.31 7.33 19.13
CA GLN A 207 19.57 6.72 20.24
C GLN A 207 18.05 6.73 20.02
N LYS A 208 17.54 7.47 19.02
CA LYS A 208 16.12 7.54 18.68
C LYS A 208 15.65 6.37 17.81
N LEU A 209 16.55 5.73 17.06
CA LEU A 209 16.19 4.65 16.14
C LEU A 209 16.30 3.27 16.81
N PRO A 210 15.50 2.29 16.38
CA PRO A 210 15.59 0.93 16.89
C PRO A 210 16.98 0.32 16.58
N GLN A 211 17.58 -0.28 17.60
CA GLN A 211 18.90 -0.89 17.53
C GLN A 211 18.78 -2.38 17.16
N PHE A 212 19.00 -2.67 15.89
CA PHE A 212 19.07 -4.03 15.36
C PHE A 212 20.52 -4.44 15.07
N ASP A 213 20.72 -5.73 14.89
CA ASP A 213 21.96 -6.30 14.34
C ASP A 213 22.30 -5.78 12.93
N ILE A 214 21.30 -5.41 12.14
CA ILE A 214 21.42 -4.72 10.85
C ILE A 214 20.95 -3.28 11.00
N SER A 215 21.84 -2.30 10.82
CA SER A 215 21.46 -0.89 10.94
C SER A 215 20.39 -0.48 9.92
N LEU A 216 19.43 0.36 10.35
CA LEU A 216 18.36 0.84 9.47
C LEU A 216 18.88 1.55 8.21
N ALA A 217 20.01 2.27 8.31
CA ALA A 217 20.65 2.89 7.15
C ALA A 217 21.10 1.84 6.12
N THR A 218 21.69 0.73 6.60
CA THR A 218 22.08 -0.40 5.76
C THR A 218 20.85 -1.08 5.15
N LEU A 219 19.79 -1.25 5.93
CA LEU A 219 18.54 -1.83 5.46
C LEU A 219 17.92 -0.97 4.34
N ARG A 220 17.68 0.33 4.59
CA ARG A 220 17.09 1.27 3.62
C ARG A 220 17.86 1.32 2.31
N ARG A 221 19.20 1.33 2.38
CA ARG A 221 20.07 1.37 1.19
C ARG A 221 20.03 0.08 0.37
N ASN A 222 19.94 -1.07 1.03
CA ASN A 222 20.20 -2.35 0.38
C ASN A 222 18.93 -3.15 0.07
N ILE A 223 17.81 -2.85 0.70
CA ILE A 223 16.57 -3.64 0.55
C ILE A 223 16.04 -3.59 -0.89
N SER A 224 16.14 -2.43 -1.55
CA SER A 224 15.76 -2.26 -2.96
C SER A 224 16.67 -3.05 -3.92
N SER A 225 17.87 -3.46 -3.48
CA SER A 225 18.80 -4.27 -4.27
C SER A 225 18.60 -5.78 -4.12
N ILE A 226 17.76 -6.21 -3.17
CA ILE A 226 17.51 -7.62 -2.87
C ILE A 226 16.03 -7.92 -3.15
N PRO A 227 15.68 -8.22 -4.43
CA PRO A 227 14.28 -8.47 -4.78
C PRO A 227 13.77 -9.83 -4.29
N GLN A 228 14.66 -10.81 -4.12
CA GLN A 228 14.27 -12.17 -3.77
C GLN A 228 14.25 -12.39 -2.26
N GLY A 229 13.10 -12.86 -1.75
CA GLY A 229 12.95 -13.23 -0.35
C GLY A 229 12.85 -12.04 0.60
N VAL A 230 12.35 -10.90 0.12
CA VAL A 230 11.99 -9.74 0.94
C VAL A 230 10.51 -9.43 0.68
N ALA A 231 9.70 -9.35 1.74
CA ALA A 231 8.31 -8.93 1.65
C ALA A 231 8.16 -7.50 2.18
N LEU A 232 7.93 -6.57 1.25
CA LEU A 232 7.62 -5.18 1.54
C LEU A 232 6.15 -4.90 1.22
N VAL A 233 5.52 -4.13 2.10
CA VAL A 233 4.14 -3.68 1.93
C VAL A 233 4.13 -2.17 1.96
N THR A 234 3.59 -1.55 0.92
CA THR A 234 3.51 -0.11 0.84
C THR A 234 2.06 0.32 0.99
N LEU A 235 1.78 1.14 1.99
CA LEU A 235 0.48 1.77 2.13
C LEU A 235 0.40 2.90 1.10
N SER A 236 -0.59 2.83 0.21
CA SER A 236 -0.78 3.82 -0.86
C SER A 236 -2.26 4.14 -1.03
N LEU A 237 -2.55 5.37 -1.41
CA LEU A 237 -3.90 5.78 -1.74
C LEU A 237 -4.15 5.56 -3.24
N ASN A 238 -5.10 4.71 -3.59
CA ASN A 238 -5.43 4.41 -4.99
C ASN A 238 -6.87 4.83 -5.32
N ALA A 239 -7.09 5.23 -6.57
CA ALA A 239 -8.43 5.46 -7.08
C ALA A 239 -9.19 4.12 -7.10
N ALA A 240 -10.39 4.08 -6.54
CA ALA A 240 -11.24 2.92 -6.58
C ALA A 240 -11.65 2.67 -8.05
N HIS A 241 -11.00 1.72 -8.70
CA HIS A 241 -11.48 1.17 -9.95
C HIS A 241 -12.71 0.29 -9.66
N SER A 242 -13.63 0.20 -10.62
CA SER A 242 -15.01 -0.31 -10.52
C SER A 242 -15.22 -1.77 -10.09
N GLY A 243 -14.33 -2.35 -9.29
CA GLY A 243 -14.61 -3.55 -8.51
C GLY A 243 -15.35 -3.18 -7.24
N GLN A 244 -16.41 -3.92 -6.91
CA GLN A 244 -17.12 -3.79 -5.64
C GLN A 244 -16.14 -4.02 -4.49
N VAL A 245 -15.62 -2.94 -3.91
CA VAL A 245 -15.07 -2.99 -2.56
C VAL A 245 -16.31 -3.09 -1.69
N PHE A 246 -16.61 -4.29 -1.17
CA PHE A 246 -17.69 -4.43 -0.21
C PHE A 246 -17.37 -3.49 0.96
N PRO A 247 -18.24 -2.50 1.25
CA PRO A 247 -18.04 -1.64 2.40
C PRO A 247 -18.02 -2.56 3.63
N ALA A 248 -17.07 -2.34 4.54
CA ALA A 248 -17.09 -3.01 5.84
C ALA A 248 -18.48 -2.80 6.44
N THR A 249 -19.26 -3.87 6.55
CA THR A 249 -20.63 -3.79 7.02
C THR A 249 -20.59 -3.26 8.45
N MET A 250 -21.20 -2.09 8.65
CA MET A 250 -21.43 -1.43 9.94
C MET A 250 -20.36 -1.79 10.99
N ALA A 251 -19.20 -1.13 10.91
CA ALA A 251 -18.16 -1.26 11.92
C ALA A 251 -18.69 -0.71 13.26
N MET A 252 -19.43 -1.54 13.99
CA MET A 252 -19.59 -1.37 15.43
C MET A 252 -18.19 -1.54 16.01
N PRO A 253 -17.71 -0.62 16.87
CA PRO A 253 -16.42 -0.75 17.53
C PRO A 253 -16.53 -1.85 18.60
N THR A 254 -16.59 -3.11 18.18
CA THR A 254 -16.60 -4.26 19.07
C THR A 254 -15.16 -4.75 19.27
N PHE A 255 -14.79 -4.86 20.55
CA PHE A 255 -13.50 -5.14 21.19
C PHE A 255 -12.65 -6.34 20.70
N THR A 256 -12.96 -6.97 19.58
CA THR A 256 -12.33 -8.24 19.17
C THR A 256 -11.65 -8.11 17.81
N ALA A 257 -10.37 -7.71 17.82
CA ALA A 257 -9.32 -7.98 16.82
C ALA A 257 -8.15 -6.95 16.86
N ARG A 258 -7.98 -6.16 17.94
CA ARG A 258 -6.73 -5.36 18.08
C ARG A 258 -5.54 -6.33 18.14
N PRO A 259 -4.46 -6.09 17.36
CA PRO A 259 -3.23 -6.85 17.52
C PRO A 259 -2.74 -6.70 18.97
N THR A 260 -2.47 -7.82 19.61
CA THR A 260 -1.93 -7.84 20.96
C THR A 260 -0.41 -7.85 20.88
N PHE A 261 0.22 -6.91 21.56
CA PHE A 261 1.68 -6.79 21.60
C PHE A 261 2.17 -7.33 22.96
N PRO A 262 2.62 -8.59 23.03
CA PRO A 262 2.93 -9.22 24.30
C PRO A 262 4.17 -8.62 24.99
N LEU A 263 5.06 -7.98 24.23
CA LEU A 263 6.28 -7.36 24.76
C LEU A 263 6.06 -5.88 25.11
N VAL A 264 5.32 -5.14 24.28
CA VAL A 264 4.96 -3.74 24.55
C VAL A 264 3.44 -3.57 24.48
N PRO A 265 2.70 -3.86 25.58
CA PRO A 265 1.23 -3.80 25.61
C PRO A 265 0.66 -2.43 25.21
N GLN A 266 1.40 -1.34 25.46
CA GLN A 266 1.03 0.02 25.06
C GLN A 266 0.84 0.18 23.55
N GLY A 267 1.36 -0.76 22.73
CA GLY A 267 1.13 -0.78 21.29
C GLY A 267 -0.34 -0.91 20.91
N SER A 268 -1.19 -1.52 21.76
CA SER A 268 -2.63 -1.65 21.46
C SER A 268 -3.38 -0.32 21.56
N ASP A 269 -2.77 0.68 22.20
CA ASP A 269 -3.34 2.01 22.38
C ASP A 269 -3.00 2.95 21.21
N LEU A 270 -2.08 2.53 20.32
CA LEU A 270 -1.73 3.27 19.11
C LEU A 270 -2.86 3.12 18.08
N GLU A 271 -3.78 4.07 18.10
CA GLU A 271 -4.85 4.18 17.11
C GLU A 271 -4.59 5.39 16.21
N HIS A 272 -4.41 5.12 14.92
CA HIS A 272 -4.21 6.17 13.92
C HIS A 272 -5.35 6.16 12.91
N VAL A 273 -5.98 7.32 12.72
CA VAL A 273 -7.09 7.47 11.76
C VAL A 273 -6.59 8.22 10.53
N PHE A 274 -6.34 7.48 9.46
CA PHE A 274 -5.93 8.08 8.19
C PHE A 274 -7.00 9.02 7.62
N PRO A 275 -6.60 10.06 6.88
CA PRO A 275 -7.51 10.96 6.20
C PRO A 275 -8.49 10.19 5.29
N LYS A 276 -9.80 10.44 5.48
CA LYS A 276 -10.87 9.86 4.66
C LYS A 276 -11.22 10.76 3.48
N THR A 277 -11.51 10.21 2.31
CA THR A 277 -12.04 11.01 1.19
C THR A 277 -13.54 11.27 1.33
N VAL A 278 -13.98 12.49 1.00
CA VAL A 278 -15.40 12.87 0.96
C VAL A 278 -16.12 11.95 -0.03
N GLY A 279 -17.02 11.09 0.49
CA GLY A 279 -17.65 10.00 -0.25
C GLY A 279 -17.77 8.68 0.56
N GLN A 280 -16.97 8.52 1.62
CA GLN A 280 -17.11 7.39 2.56
C GLN A 280 -18.18 7.60 3.66
N SER A 281 -18.97 8.66 3.60
CA SER A 281 -20.06 8.92 4.53
C SER A 281 -21.31 8.13 4.13
N ASN A 282 -21.42 6.87 4.58
CA ASN A 282 -22.63 6.03 4.73
C ASN A 282 -23.70 6.01 3.60
N SER A 283 -23.40 6.54 2.42
CA SER A 283 -24.34 6.68 1.32
C SER A 283 -24.11 5.57 0.31
N ILE A 284 -24.99 4.57 0.32
CA ILE A 284 -25.17 3.58 -0.74
C ILE A 284 -25.68 4.32 -1.98
N THR A 285 -24.78 4.97 -2.72
CA THR A 285 -25.09 5.51 -4.03
C THR A 285 -24.24 4.78 -5.05
N LEU A 286 -24.90 3.87 -5.79
CA LEU A 286 -24.41 3.03 -6.90
C LEU A 286 -23.92 3.83 -8.13
N SER A 287 -23.74 5.14 -8.00
CA SER A 287 -23.15 5.96 -9.05
C SER A 287 -21.63 5.90 -8.90
N GLY A 288 -20.97 5.23 -9.85
CA GLY A 288 -19.51 5.19 -9.99
C GLY A 288 -18.93 6.57 -10.25
N ASP A 289 -18.91 7.40 -9.21
CA ASP A 289 -18.38 8.74 -9.28
C ASP A 289 -16.85 8.65 -9.38
N PRO A 290 -16.22 9.22 -10.42
CA PRO A 290 -14.77 9.19 -10.60
C PRO A 290 -14.09 10.06 -9.54
N GLY A 291 -13.92 9.51 -8.34
CA GLY A 291 -13.37 10.28 -7.23
C GLY A 291 -13.28 9.57 -5.89
N GLN A 292 -13.72 8.32 -5.76
CA GLN A 292 -13.48 7.56 -4.54
C GLN A 292 -12.04 7.06 -4.51
N TYR A 293 -11.32 7.37 -3.44
CA TYR A 293 -9.99 6.83 -3.19
C TYR A 293 -10.05 5.93 -1.97
N THR A 294 -9.26 4.86 -1.98
CA THR A 294 -9.19 3.90 -0.88
C THR A 294 -7.73 3.63 -0.54
N TRP A 295 -7.45 3.52 0.75
CA TRP A 295 -6.15 3.10 1.25
C TRP A 295 -5.95 1.63 0.92
N MET A 296 -4.88 1.33 0.19
CA MET A 296 -4.53 0.00 -0.28
C MET A 296 -3.15 -0.38 0.24
N LEU A 297 -3.06 -1.58 0.82
CA LEU A 297 -1.78 -2.21 1.12
C LEU A 297 -1.30 -2.93 -0.15
N ASP A 298 -0.25 -2.39 -0.76
CA ASP A 298 0.35 -2.96 -1.96
C ASP A 298 1.58 -3.81 -1.60
N PHE A 299 1.47 -5.11 -1.87
CA PHE A 299 2.52 -6.11 -1.66
C PHE A 299 3.42 -6.30 -2.89
N THR A 300 3.07 -5.68 -4.02
CA THR A 300 3.78 -5.82 -5.30
C THR A 300 4.80 -4.71 -5.53
N ASN A 301 4.82 -3.68 -4.68
CA ASN A 301 5.66 -2.50 -4.83
C ASN A 301 5.49 -1.85 -6.22
N GLY A 302 4.23 -1.58 -6.60
CA GLY A 302 3.85 -1.06 -7.90
C GLY A 302 4.08 -2.03 -9.06
N GLY A 303 3.99 -3.34 -8.80
CA GLY A 303 4.26 -4.41 -9.78
C GLY A 303 5.74 -4.73 -10.00
N LYS A 304 6.66 -4.17 -9.20
CA LYS A 304 8.10 -4.48 -9.28
C LYS A 304 8.41 -5.89 -8.76
N ASN A 305 7.68 -6.32 -7.73
CA ASN A 305 7.82 -7.63 -7.13
C ASN A 305 6.61 -8.50 -7.47
N LEU A 306 6.86 -9.80 -7.59
CA LEU A 306 5.78 -10.78 -7.62
C LEU A 306 5.00 -10.66 -6.31
N GLY A 307 3.68 -10.56 -6.40
CA GLY A 307 2.82 -10.47 -5.21
C GLY A 307 3.02 -11.64 -4.25
N ILE A 308 2.59 -11.46 -3.01
CA ILE A 308 2.72 -12.51 -2.00
C ILE A 308 1.65 -13.57 -2.22
N VAL A 309 2.08 -14.82 -2.32
CA VAL A 309 1.19 -15.97 -2.22
C VAL A 309 1.00 -16.29 -0.75
N MET A 310 -0.25 -16.23 -0.30
CA MET A 310 -0.63 -16.60 1.07
C MET A 310 -1.71 -17.69 1.03
N SER A 311 -1.71 -18.55 2.04
CA SER A 311 -2.80 -19.51 2.25
C SER A 311 -4.11 -18.77 2.52
N GLN A 312 -5.23 -19.31 2.05
CA GLN A 312 -6.56 -18.75 2.31
C GLN A 312 -6.84 -18.53 3.81
N SER A 313 -6.37 -19.40 4.70
CA SER A 313 -6.51 -19.24 6.16
C SER A 313 -5.91 -17.92 6.66
N ARG A 314 -4.69 -17.61 6.25
CA ARG A 314 -4.00 -16.34 6.53
C ARG A 314 -4.72 -15.14 5.92
N MET A 315 -5.25 -15.29 4.70
CA MET A 315 -6.07 -14.24 4.07
C MET A 315 -7.34 -13.96 4.89
N ARG A 316 -7.99 -15.01 5.42
CA ARG A 316 -9.16 -14.89 6.30
C ARG A 316 -8.81 -14.29 7.67
N GLU A 317 -7.65 -14.61 8.24
CA GLU A 317 -7.18 -13.95 9.47
C GLU A 317 -7.02 -12.44 9.26
N ILE A 318 -6.43 -12.03 8.12
CA ILE A 318 -6.30 -10.61 7.76
C ILE A 318 -7.69 -9.98 7.56
N GLU A 319 -8.59 -10.67 6.86
CA GLU A 319 -9.97 -10.21 6.65
C GLU A 319 -10.70 -10.02 7.98
N LEU A 320 -10.57 -10.94 8.95
CA LEU A 320 -11.19 -10.80 10.27
C LEU A 320 -10.63 -9.62 11.08
N VAL A 321 -9.35 -9.25 10.87
CA VAL A 321 -8.78 -8.04 11.50
C VAL A 321 -9.32 -6.77 10.84
N VAL A 322 -9.49 -6.76 9.52
CA VAL A 322 -9.95 -5.58 8.76
C VAL A 322 -11.47 -5.41 8.81
N ASN A 323 -12.21 -6.52 8.77
CA ASN A 323 -13.66 -6.60 8.78
C ASN A 323 -14.13 -7.74 9.71
N PRO A 324 -14.14 -7.52 11.05
CA PRO A 324 -14.46 -8.56 12.03
C PRO A 324 -15.87 -9.13 11.89
N LEU A 325 -16.78 -8.41 11.22
CA LEU A 325 -18.16 -8.84 10.98
C LEU A 325 -18.40 -9.36 9.55
N GLY A 326 -17.41 -9.28 8.65
CA GLY A 326 -17.55 -9.70 7.25
C GLY A 326 -17.94 -11.16 7.07
N GLY A 327 -17.58 -12.02 8.02
CA GLY A 327 -17.96 -13.44 8.01
C GLY A 327 -19.39 -13.74 8.47
N ILE A 328 -20.09 -12.79 9.10
CA ILE A 328 -21.45 -13.01 9.63
C ILE A 328 -22.51 -12.77 8.54
N ASP A 329 -22.30 -11.81 7.64
CA ASP A 329 -23.26 -11.53 6.55
C ASP A 329 -23.28 -12.62 5.47
N THR A 330 -22.23 -13.45 5.38
CA THR A 330 -22.20 -14.60 4.45
C THR A 330 -23.07 -15.79 4.88
N LEU A 331 -23.67 -15.77 6.07
CA LEU A 331 -24.50 -16.88 6.55
C LEU A 331 -25.89 -16.97 5.90
N ASN A 332 -26.39 -15.92 5.26
CA ASN A 332 -27.81 -15.87 4.87
C ASN A 332 -28.15 -15.80 3.39
N THR A 333 -27.21 -15.69 2.43
CA THR A 333 -27.67 -15.49 1.03
C THR A 333 -26.92 -16.16 -0.10
N VAL A 334 -25.73 -16.74 0.06
CA VAL A 334 -25.18 -17.65 -0.96
C VAL A 334 -24.29 -18.67 -0.29
N THR A 335 -24.51 -19.94 -0.61
CA THR A 335 -23.69 -21.10 -0.30
C THR A 335 -22.27 -20.97 -0.87
N MET A 336 -21.47 -20.01 -0.39
CA MET A 336 -20.02 -20.10 -0.52
C MET A 336 -19.57 -21.20 0.43
N MET A 337 -19.01 -22.25 -0.16
CA MET A 337 -18.60 -23.49 0.48
C MET A 337 -18.09 -23.26 1.91
N SER A 338 -18.73 -23.90 2.88
CA SER A 338 -18.17 -24.10 4.22
C SER A 338 -16.80 -24.76 4.07
N PHE A 339 -15.73 -23.97 4.16
CA PHE A 339 -14.37 -24.47 4.08
C PHE A 339 -13.93 -24.91 5.48
N GLY A 340 -13.77 -26.21 5.65
CA GLY A 340 -13.38 -26.82 6.93
C GLY A 340 -12.05 -26.29 7.46
N THR A 341 -11.94 -26.18 8.77
CA THR A 341 -10.73 -25.76 9.50
C THR A 341 -9.69 -26.88 9.59
N GLY A 342 -9.34 -27.51 8.46
CA GLY A 342 -8.42 -28.65 8.43
C GLY A 342 -7.01 -28.26 8.00
N SER A 343 -5.98 -28.76 8.68
CA SER A 343 -4.59 -28.62 8.23
C SER A 343 -4.26 -29.68 7.15
N TRP A 344 -3.18 -29.51 6.37
CA TRP A 344 -2.66 -30.62 5.55
C TRP A 344 -2.30 -31.86 6.40
N VAL A 345 -2.05 -31.67 7.70
CA VAL A 345 -1.91 -32.75 8.69
C VAL A 345 -3.23 -33.51 8.90
N ASP A 346 -4.39 -32.86 8.83
CA ASP A 346 -5.68 -33.54 8.94
C ASP A 346 -5.98 -34.45 7.75
N LEU A 347 -5.43 -34.15 6.56
CA LEU A 347 -5.52 -35.05 5.41
C LEU A 347 -4.67 -36.32 5.56
N LEU A 348 -3.57 -36.25 6.31
CA LEU A 348 -2.76 -37.42 6.64
C LEU A 348 -3.43 -38.31 7.69
N LEU A 349 -4.24 -37.71 8.56
CA LEU A 349 -4.93 -38.41 9.64
C LEU A 349 -6.35 -38.87 9.27
N ASN A 350 -7.00 -38.19 8.31
CA ASN A 350 -8.31 -38.54 7.77
C ASN A 350 -8.26 -38.69 6.25
N SER A 351 -8.02 -39.91 5.78
CA SER A 351 -7.99 -40.24 4.35
C SER A 351 -9.35 -40.13 3.64
N GLU A 352 -10.44 -39.95 4.39
CA GLU A 352 -11.80 -39.77 3.84
C GLU A 352 -12.14 -38.30 3.53
N ALA A 353 -11.31 -37.34 3.96
CA ALA A 353 -11.51 -35.93 3.64
C ALA A 353 -11.10 -35.66 2.17
N SER A 354 -12.09 -35.46 1.30
CA SER A 354 -11.87 -35.39 -0.16
C SER A 354 -11.29 -34.08 -0.69
N VAL A 355 -11.03 -33.08 0.15
CA VAL A 355 -10.52 -31.76 -0.29
C VAL A 355 -9.64 -31.12 0.79
N SER A 356 -8.42 -30.71 0.43
CA SER A 356 -7.61 -29.82 1.27
C SER A 356 -8.29 -28.45 1.38
N PRO A 357 -8.59 -27.94 2.58
CA PRO A 357 -9.22 -26.63 2.73
C PRO A 357 -8.24 -25.46 2.50
N GLU A 358 -6.94 -25.73 2.44
CA GLU A 358 -5.93 -24.74 2.06
C GLU A 358 -5.90 -24.58 0.53
N ARG A 359 -6.67 -23.62 0.02
CA ARG A 359 -6.47 -23.11 -1.35
C ARG A 359 -5.51 -21.92 -1.29
N TYR A 360 -4.55 -21.88 -2.21
CA TYR A 360 -3.64 -20.74 -2.37
C TYR A 360 -4.25 -19.77 -3.36
N THR A 361 -4.58 -18.56 -2.92
CA THR A 361 -5.11 -17.52 -3.81
C THR A 361 -3.95 -16.60 -4.20
N ALA A 362 -3.47 -16.73 -5.44
CA ALA A 362 -2.52 -15.78 -6.01
C ALA A 362 -3.29 -14.74 -6.81
N LEU A 363 -3.31 -13.48 -6.36
CA LEU A 363 -3.75 -12.35 -7.19
C LEU A 363 -2.60 -11.98 -8.13
N TYR A 364 -2.61 -12.55 -9.33
CA TYR A 364 -1.71 -12.18 -10.40
C TYR A 364 -2.22 -10.89 -11.07
N VAL A 365 -1.56 -9.76 -10.83
CA VAL A 365 -1.66 -8.59 -11.70
C VAL A 365 -0.57 -8.74 -12.75
N VAL A 366 -0.90 -9.38 -13.87
CA VAL A 366 -0.04 -9.36 -15.06
C VAL A 366 -0.88 -8.86 -16.23
N ARG A 367 -0.47 -7.68 -16.72
CA ARG A 367 -0.68 -7.24 -18.09
C ARG A 367 -0.20 -8.34 -19.02
N GLU A 368 -1.05 -8.66 -19.99
CA GLU A 368 -0.84 -9.61 -21.10
C GLU A 368 -1.58 -10.95 -20.91
N GLN A 369 -2.81 -10.93 -21.43
CA GLN A 369 -3.58 -12.09 -21.85
C GLN A 369 -2.72 -12.98 -22.76
N CYS A 370 -2.64 -14.28 -22.46
CA CYS A 370 -2.39 -15.32 -23.46
C CYS A 370 -2.82 -16.73 -23.03
N TRP A 371 -2.99 -17.05 -21.75
CA TRP A 371 -3.38 -18.40 -21.31
C TRP A 371 -4.88 -18.59 -21.03
N LEU A 372 -5.66 -17.49 -20.99
CA LEU A 372 -7.12 -17.52 -20.89
C LEU A 372 -7.79 -18.28 -22.06
N ASN A 373 -7.11 -18.35 -23.21
CA ASN A 373 -7.62 -19.04 -24.41
C ASN A 373 -7.52 -20.58 -24.33
N GLU A 374 -6.63 -21.14 -23.50
CA GLU A 374 -6.42 -22.60 -23.41
C GLU A 374 -7.34 -23.28 -22.38
N ILE A 375 -7.83 -22.53 -21.37
CA ILE A 375 -8.80 -23.07 -20.38
C ILE A 375 -10.24 -22.78 -20.82
N LEU A 376 -10.49 -21.71 -21.59
CA LEU A 376 -11.74 -21.54 -22.34
C LEU A 376 -11.96 -22.63 -23.42
N SER A 377 -10.98 -23.51 -23.67
CA SER A 377 -11.11 -24.68 -24.56
C SER A 377 -11.19 -26.02 -23.82
N GLY A 378 -11.08 -26.04 -22.48
CA GLY A 378 -11.21 -27.26 -21.64
C GLY A 378 -12.59 -27.46 -21.02
N CYS A 379 -13.57 -26.68 -21.41
CA CYS A 379 -14.87 -26.55 -20.76
C CYS A 379 -15.99 -27.33 -21.44
N GLN A 380 -17.07 -27.58 -20.69
CA GLN A 380 -18.41 -27.38 -21.24
C GLN A 380 -19.06 -26.25 -20.44
N TRP A 381 -19.16 -25.07 -21.04
CA TRP A 381 -19.92 -23.94 -20.47
C TRP A 381 -21.37 -24.01 -20.93
N PHE A 382 -22.28 -23.63 -20.05
CA PHE A 382 -23.63 -23.21 -20.43
C PHE A 382 -23.85 -21.78 -19.97
N ALA A 383 -24.39 -20.94 -20.85
CA ALA A 383 -24.75 -19.56 -20.55
C ALA A 383 -26.04 -19.56 -19.70
N GLU A 384 -26.02 -18.84 -18.58
CA GLU A 384 -27.22 -18.59 -17.80
C GLU A 384 -28.15 -17.67 -18.62
N GLY A 385 -29.34 -18.17 -18.97
CA GLY A 385 -30.34 -17.45 -19.78
C GLY A 385 -31.13 -18.30 -20.79
N LEU A 386 -30.72 -19.54 -21.07
CA LEU A 386 -31.56 -20.53 -21.76
C LEU A 386 -32.14 -21.48 -20.73
N THR A 387 -33.38 -21.21 -20.33
CA THR A 387 -34.25 -22.14 -19.60
C THR A 387 -34.31 -23.46 -20.37
N ASN A 388 -33.81 -24.53 -19.77
CA ASN A 388 -34.30 -25.86 -20.14
C ASN A 388 -35.60 -26.07 -19.35
N THR A 389 -36.68 -25.53 -19.89
CA THR A 389 -38.03 -25.97 -19.56
C THR A 389 -38.09 -27.48 -19.78
N LYS A 390 -38.17 -28.22 -18.67
CA LYS A 390 -39.09 -29.35 -18.62
C LYS A 390 -40.17 -29.00 -17.63
N ASP A 391 -41.38 -29.10 -18.14
CA ASP A 391 -42.66 -29.00 -17.46
C ASP A 391 -42.63 -29.55 -16.03
N GLU A 392 -43.07 -28.74 -15.09
CA GLU A 392 -44.15 -29.12 -14.18
C GLU A 392 -44.95 -27.85 -13.83
N LEU A 393 -46.27 -27.98 -13.98
CA LEU A 393 -47.27 -26.92 -14.01
C LEU A 393 -47.38 -26.14 -12.69
N PRO A 394 -47.88 -24.89 -12.74
CA PRO A 394 -48.45 -24.25 -11.56
C PRO A 394 -49.69 -25.03 -11.11
N ASP A 395 -49.84 -25.21 -9.79
CA ASP A 395 -51.10 -25.64 -9.18
C ASP A 395 -52.11 -24.49 -9.34
N GLU A 396 -52.71 -24.41 -10.54
CA GLU A 396 -53.84 -23.55 -10.84
C GLU A 396 -55.03 -24.01 -9.99
N LYS A 397 -55.35 -23.25 -8.95
CA LYS A 397 -56.66 -23.35 -8.34
C LYS A 397 -57.70 -22.99 -9.40
N PRO A 398 -58.77 -23.79 -9.57
CA PRO A 398 -59.81 -23.47 -10.54
C PRO A 398 -60.44 -22.12 -10.19
N ALA A 399 -60.50 -21.22 -11.17
CA ALA A 399 -61.17 -19.93 -11.05
C ALA A 399 -62.60 -20.13 -10.54
N THR A 400 -62.98 -19.39 -9.50
CA THR A 400 -64.32 -19.47 -8.94
C THR A 400 -65.31 -18.77 -9.85
N GLU A 401 -66.57 -19.23 -9.85
CA GLU A 401 -67.64 -18.66 -10.69
C GLU A 401 -67.89 -17.16 -10.40
N GLU A 402 -67.46 -16.70 -9.22
CA GLU A 402 -67.47 -15.29 -8.79
C GLU A 402 -66.46 -14.43 -9.57
N GLU A 403 -65.27 -14.95 -9.89
CA GLU A 403 -64.28 -14.25 -10.71
C GLU A 403 -64.75 -14.13 -12.16
N LEU A 404 -65.45 -15.14 -12.65
CA LEU A 404 -66.03 -15.17 -13.99
C LEU A 404 -67.21 -14.20 -14.11
N GLN A 405 -68.04 -14.09 -13.07
CA GLN A 405 -69.12 -13.12 -12.96
C GLN A 405 -68.58 -11.67 -12.91
N ALA A 406 -67.49 -11.43 -12.16
CA ALA A 406 -66.89 -10.10 -12.03
C ALA A 406 -66.30 -9.57 -13.36
N VAL A 407 -65.75 -10.46 -14.20
CA VAL A 407 -65.26 -10.13 -15.54
C VAL A 407 -66.43 -9.83 -16.49
N LEU A 408 -67.53 -10.58 -16.39
CA LEU A 408 -68.72 -10.36 -17.22
C LEU A 408 -69.48 -9.08 -16.86
N ASP A 409 -69.48 -8.70 -15.59
CA ASP A 409 -70.10 -7.46 -15.11
C ASP A 409 -69.22 -6.21 -15.36
N GLY A 410 -68.04 -6.38 -15.95
CA GLY A 410 -67.15 -5.28 -16.35
C GLY A 410 -66.60 -4.48 -15.17
N LEU A 411 -66.46 -5.11 -14.00
CA LEU A 411 -66.03 -4.47 -12.75
C LEU A 411 -64.51 -4.55 -12.49
N PHE A 412 -63.71 -4.71 -13.55
CA PHE A 412 -62.25 -4.61 -13.52
C PHE A 412 -61.73 -3.42 -14.32
#